data_AF-A0AAU1KG68-F1
#
_entry.id   AF-A0AAU1KG68-F1
#
_cell.length_a   1.000
_cell.length_b   1.000
_cell.length_c   1.000
_cell.angle_alpha   90.00
_cell.angle_beta   90.00
_cell.angle_gamma   90.00
#
_symmetry.space_group_name_H-M   'P 1'
#
loop_
_entity.id
_entity.type
_entity.pdbx_description
1 polymer ?
#
loop_
_entity_poly.entity_id
_entity_poly.type
_entity_poly.pdbx_seq_one_letter_code
_entity_poly.pdbx_strand_id
1 'polypeptide(L)'
;MRAGWCAVGWRGVSCWFGRGVRVVAEALLERWGLRVTGPGMRGMTAVVLPVERADGTAAALKVLTPDEETVGEPLALRAWGGRGSVRLLEWDPPTGALLLERLDEKRPLSGLARRDARVAVGVIGELLARLCAVPAPEGLRGLGAIAAGMLERVPGAAAGLASAADRRVLRDCAGALAEVAGEPGDRLLHWDLHFGNVLAGEREPWLAIDPKPLAGDPGFELLPSLVNEYRERDVRWRFDLLTEAVGADRERARAWTLGRVLQNCLWEVEEGCRRLPRREVAVAGLLLGRR
;
A
#
# COMPACT_ATOMS: atom_id res chain seq x y z
N MET A 1 8.17 -5.01 -2.99
CA MET A 1 7.15 -4.67 -4.00
C MET A 1 7.78 -3.85 -5.12
N ARG A 2 7.79 -4.37 -6.36
CA ARG A 2 8.02 -3.53 -7.56
C ARG A 2 6.69 -2.87 -7.87
N ALA A 3 6.55 -1.58 -7.53
CA ALA A 3 5.34 -0.83 -7.82
C ALA A 3 5.56 0.06 -9.04
N GLY A 4 4.66 -0.02 -10.00
CA GLY A 4 4.67 0.77 -11.23
C GLY A 4 3.63 0.26 -12.21
N TRP A 5 2.78 1.16 -12.71
CA TRP A 5 1.83 0.88 -13.78
C TRP A 5 2.59 0.74 -15.10
N CYS A 6 2.42 -0.39 -15.79
CA CYS A 6 2.89 -0.53 -17.16
C CYS A 6 1.75 -0.20 -18.13
N ALA A 7 2.02 0.58 -19.18
CA ALA A 7 1.05 0.78 -20.26
C ALA A 7 0.81 -0.54 -21.01
N VAL A 8 -0.46 -0.83 -21.34
CA VAL A 8 -0.84 -2.00 -22.12
C VAL A 8 -1.88 -1.60 -23.17
N GLY A 9 -1.68 -2.03 -24.41
CA GLY A 9 -2.72 -1.91 -25.43
C GLY A 9 -3.94 -2.73 -25.03
N TRP A 10 -5.15 -2.21 -25.25
CA TRP A 10 -6.42 -2.88 -24.92
C TRP A 10 -6.52 -4.33 -25.43
N ARG A 11 -5.96 -4.61 -26.63
CA ARG A 11 -5.91 -5.98 -27.19
C ARG A 11 -4.93 -6.93 -26.48
N GLY A 12 -4.02 -6.41 -25.65
CA GLY A 12 -3.05 -7.18 -24.84
C GLY A 12 -3.55 -7.56 -23.45
N VAL A 13 -4.74 -7.09 -23.04
CA VAL A 13 -5.36 -7.44 -21.75
C VAL A 13 -5.71 -8.93 -21.69
N SER A 14 -6.01 -9.57 -22.84
CA SER A 14 -6.46 -10.97 -22.90
C SER A 14 -5.39 -12.03 -22.64
N CYS A 15 -4.09 -11.71 -22.74
CA CYS A 15 -3.04 -12.73 -22.61
C CYS A 15 -2.50 -12.91 -21.19
N TRP A 16 -2.90 -12.10 -20.20
CA TRP A 16 -2.28 -12.11 -18.86
C TRP A 16 -3.25 -12.31 -17.69
N PHE A 17 -4.48 -11.79 -17.76
CA PHE A 17 -5.48 -11.94 -16.68
C PHE A 17 -6.56 -12.99 -16.99
N GLY A 18 -6.32 -13.81 -18.01
CA GLY A 18 -7.31 -14.75 -18.52
C GLY A 18 -8.52 -14.07 -19.16
N ARG A 19 -9.44 -14.87 -19.71
CA ARG A 19 -10.67 -14.37 -20.35
C ARG A 19 -11.59 -13.62 -19.38
N GLY A 20 -11.47 -13.85 -18.07
CA GLY A 20 -12.37 -13.31 -17.04
C GLY A 20 -12.33 -11.79 -16.89
N VAL A 21 -11.14 -11.19 -16.72
CA VAL A 21 -11.01 -9.73 -16.50
C VAL A 21 -11.52 -8.93 -17.71
N ARG A 22 -11.27 -9.42 -18.92
CA ARG A 22 -11.77 -8.76 -20.13
C ARG A 22 -13.30 -8.80 -20.21
N VAL A 23 -13.91 -9.97 -19.94
CA VAL A 23 -15.38 -10.11 -19.96
C VAL A 23 -16.03 -9.21 -18.92
N VAL A 24 -15.46 -9.15 -17.71
CA VAL A 24 -15.93 -8.24 -16.66
C VAL A 24 -15.81 -6.79 -17.11
N ALA A 25 -14.66 -6.38 -17.66
CA ALA A 25 -14.47 -5.02 -18.16
C ALA A 25 -15.48 -4.66 -19.27
N GLU A 26 -15.68 -5.53 -20.26
CA GLU A 26 -16.65 -5.30 -21.35
C GLU A 26 -18.08 -5.15 -20.81
N ALA A 27 -18.50 -6.02 -19.90
CA ALA A 27 -19.83 -5.94 -19.28
C ALA A 27 -20.02 -4.66 -18.47
N LEU A 28 -18.99 -4.21 -17.74
CA LEU A 28 -19.04 -2.98 -16.95
C LEU A 28 -19.01 -1.72 -17.83
N LEU A 29 -18.25 -1.74 -18.93
CA LEU A 29 -18.25 -0.64 -19.89
C LEU A 29 -19.64 -0.41 -20.48
N GLU A 30 -20.35 -1.48 -20.82
CA GLU A 30 -21.73 -1.40 -21.30
C GLU A 30 -22.69 -0.95 -20.20
N ARG A 31 -22.69 -1.65 -19.06
CA ARG A 31 -23.65 -1.43 -17.96
C ARG A 31 -23.54 -0.05 -17.32
N TRP A 32 -22.32 0.50 -17.23
CA TRP A 32 -22.06 1.84 -16.67
C TRP A 32 -21.98 2.94 -17.73
N GLY A 33 -22.22 2.62 -19.02
CA GLY A 33 -22.20 3.61 -20.10
C GLY A 33 -20.85 4.32 -20.27
N LEU A 34 -19.76 3.56 -20.23
CA LEU A 34 -18.39 4.06 -20.22
C LEU A 34 -17.73 3.91 -21.58
N ARG A 35 -17.03 4.97 -22.02
CA ARG A 35 -16.21 4.96 -23.24
C ARG A 35 -14.73 4.98 -22.87
N VAL A 36 -13.97 4.00 -23.33
CA VAL A 36 -12.50 3.98 -23.15
C VAL A 36 -11.86 5.14 -23.91
N THR A 37 -11.02 5.92 -23.25
CA THR A 37 -10.42 7.15 -23.81
C THR A 37 -8.93 7.03 -24.11
N GLY A 38 -8.30 5.90 -23.82
CA GLY A 38 -6.87 5.70 -24.04
C GLY A 38 -6.41 4.27 -23.77
N PRO A 39 -5.08 4.01 -23.84
CA PRO A 39 -4.54 2.71 -23.49
C PRO A 39 -4.79 2.41 -22.00
N GLY A 40 -5.03 1.13 -21.70
CA GLY A 40 -5.12 0.67 -20.33
C GLY A 40 -3.76 0.69 -19.64
N MET A 41 -3.80 0.67 -18.32
CA MET A 41 -2.65 0.45 -17.46
C MET A 41 -2.81 -0.89 -16.76
N ARG A 42 -1.70 -1.55 -16.46
CA ARG A 42 -1.70 -2.75 -15.62
C ARG A 42 -0.80 -2.58 -14.42
N GLY A 43 -1.30 -3.03 -13.27
CA GLY A 43 -0.51 -3.34 -12.09
C GLY A 43 -0.21 -4.83 -12.03
N MET A 44 0.16 -5.31 -10.83
CA MET A 44 0.39 -6.73 -10.56
C MET A 44 -0.92 -7.53 -10.49
N THR A 45 -2.00 -6.92 -9.99
CA THR A 45 -3.27 -7.60 -9.66
C THR A 45 -4.49 -6.96 -10.33
N ALA A 46 -4.32 -5.83 -11.02
CA ALA A 46 -5.41 -5.05 -11.60
C ALA A 46 -5.08 -4.52 -13.00
N VAL A 47 -6.14 -4.35 -13.80
CA VAL A 47 -6.17 -3.57 -15.02
C VAL A 47 -6.97 -2.30 -14.74
N VAL A 48 -6.42 -1.16 -15.13
CA VAL A 48 -7.08 0.15 -15.04
C VAL A 48 -7.28 0.72 -16.41
N LEU A 49 -8.52 1.07 -16.75
CA LEU A 49 -8.88 1.66 -18.03
C LEU A 49 -9.25 3.13 -17.83
N PRO A 50 -8.60 4.06 -18.56
CA PRO A 50 -9.10 5.43 -18.62
C PRO A 50 -10.41 5.45 -19.40
N VAL A 51 -11.46 5.97 -18.77
CA VAL A 51 -12.82 5.99 -19.33
C VAL A 51 -13.44 7.38 -19.20
N GLU A 52 -14.50 7.60 -19.96
CA GLU A 52 -15.38 8.76 -19.87
C GLU A 52 -16.82 8.26 -19.71
N ARG A 53 -17.56 8.86 -18.79
CA ARG A 53 -18.98 8.57 -18.57
C ARG A 53 -19.84 9.27 -19.61
N ALA A 54 -21.11 8.88 -19.73
CA ALA A 54 -22.07 9.51 -20.65
C ALA A 54 -22.25 11.03 -20.43
N ASP A 55 -21.99 11.52 -19.21
CA ASP A 55 -22.03 12.94 -18.84
C ASP A 55 -20.72 13.71 -19.17
N GLY A 56 -19.74 13.04 -19.77
CA GLY A 56 -18.42 13.60 -20.08
C GLY A 56 -17.41 13.54 -18.93
N THR A 57 -17.79 13.04 -17.76
CA THR A 57 -16.87 12.94 -16.61
C THR A 57 -15.77 11.92 -16.88
N ALA A 58 -14.52 12.34 -16.72
CA ALA A 58 -13.37 11.45 -16.79
C ALA A 58 -13.28 10.56 -15.54
N ALA A 59 -13.09 9.26 -15.74
CA ALA A 59 -12.99 8.27 -14.66
C ALA A 59 -11.94 7.19 -14.99
N ALA A 60 -11.65 6.35 -14.00
CA ALA A 60 -10.77 5.19 -14.14
C ALA A 60 -11.53 3.92 -13.73
N LEU A 61 -11.71 2.99 -14.65
CA LEU A 61 -12.31 1.69 -14.37
C LEU A 61 -11.20 0.72 -13.95
N LYS A 62 -11.19 0.33 -12.67
CA LYS A 62 -10.27 -0.66 -12.10
C LYS A 62 -10.97 -2.01 -12.04
N VAL A 63 -10.42 -3.00 -12.74
CA VAL A 63 -10.86 -4.39 -12.71
C VAL A 63 -9.72 -5.23 -12.17
N LEU A 64 -10.02 -6.02 -11.15
CA LEU A 64 -9.07 -6.86 -10.43
C LEU A 64 -9.73 -8.19 -10.08
N THR A 65 -8.92 -9.18 -9.73
CA THR A 65 -9.40 -10.35 -8.98
C THR A 65 -9.22 -10.03 -7.50
N PRO A 66 -10.31 -9.87 -6.72
CA PRO A 66 -10.18 -9.56 -5.30
C PRO A 66 -9.46 -10.66 -4.54
N ASP A 67 -8.64 -10.24 -3.58
CA ASP A 67 -7.97 -11.09 -2.59
C ASP A 67 -8.15 -10.48 -1.18
N GLU A 68 -7.58 -11.12 -0.17
CA GLU A 68 -7.69 -10.65 1.22
C GLU A 68 -7.14 -9.23 1.43
N GLU A 69 -6.16 -8.80 0.63
CA GLU A 69 -5.58 -7.46 0.74
C GLU A 69 -6.46 -6.39 0.10
N THR A 70 -7.17 -6.73 -0.98
CA THR A 70 -7.89 -5.78 -1.85
C THR A 70 -9.41 -5.77 -1.64
N VAL A 71 -10.00 -6.81 -1.06
CA VAL A 71 -11.46 -6.90 -0.86
C VAL A 71 -12.06 -5.73 -0.05
N GLY A 72 -11.27 -5.14 0.83
CA GLY A 72 -11.69 -3.99 1.65
C GLY A 72 -11.58 -2.63 0.95
N GLU A 73 -10.98 -2.54 -0.23
CA GLU A 73 -10.73 -1.27 -0.94
C GLU A 73 -12.01 -0.40 -1.10
N PRO A 74 -13.18 -0.93 -1.53
CA PRO A 74 -14.39 -0.12 -1.65
C PRO A 74 -14.84 0.48 -0.32
N LEU A 75 -14.70 -0.25 0.79
CA LEU A 75 -15.07 0.22 2.13
C LEU A 75 -14.17 1.37 2.58
N ALA A 76 -12.85 1.24 2.38
CA ALA A 76 -11.89 2.28 2.74
C ALA A 76 -12.08 3.55 1.91
N LEU A 77 -12.25 3.42 0.59
CA LEU A 77 -12.48 4.57 -0.29
C LEU A 77 -13.79 5.30 0.04
N ARG A 78 -14.85 4.56 0.43
CA ARG A 78 -16.09 5.16 0.95
C ARG A 78 -15.87 5.90 2.27
N ALA A 79 -15.13 5.29 3.20
CA ALA A 79 -14.86 5.88 4.52
C ALA A 79 -14.05 7.19 4.39
N TRP A 80 -13.01 7.21 3.56
CA TRP A 80 -12.25 8.43 3.28
C TRP A 80 -13.05 9.46 2.46
N GLY A 81 -13.96 9.02 1.59
CA GLY A 81 -14.86 9.91 0.85
C GLY A 81 -14.11 10.95 -0.01
N GLY A 82 -12.93 10.58 -0.50
CA GLY A 82 -12.04 11.47 -1.26
C GLY A 82 -11.11 12.35 -0.41
N ARG A 83 -11.16 12.32 0.93
CA ARG A 83 -10.29 13.12 1.78
C ARG A 83 -8.87 12.52 1.80
N GLY A 84 -7.98 13.07 0.98
CA GLY A 84 -6.62 12.53 0.80
C GLY A 84 -6.53 11.25 -0.04
N SER A 85 -7.65 10.70 -0.50
CA SER A 85 -7.69 9.54 -1.39
C SER A 85 -8.46 9.85 -2.67
N VAL A 86 -8.28 8.98 -3.66
CA VAL A 86 -9.16 8.91 -4.82
C VAL A 86 -10.62 8.71 -4.38
N ARG A 87 -11.58 9.34 -5.06
CA ARG A 87 -13.02 9.10 -4.87
C ARG A 87 -13.46 7.81 -5.56
N LEU A 88 -14.24 7.01 -4.84
CA LEU A 88 -15.04 5.93 -5.41
C LEU A 88 -16.33 6.51 -6.00
N LEU A 89 -16.53 6.34 -7.30
CA LEU A 89 -17.72 6.78 -8.03
C LEU A 89 -18.77 5.68 -8.06
N GLU A 90 -18.37 4.47 -8.44
CA GLU A 90 -19.22 3.28 -8.48
C GLU A 90 -18.42 2.03 -8.09
N TRP A 91 -19.10 1.00 -7.59
CA TRP A 91 -18.53 -0.28 -7.21
C TRP A 91 -19.48 -1.40 -7.64
N ASP A 92 -18.93 -2.48 -8.21
CA ASP A 92 -19.65 -3.71 -8.50
C ASP A 92 -19.29 -4.80 -7.46
N PRO A 93 -20.13 -5.07 -6.45
CA PRO A 93 -19.84 -6.08 -5.44
C PRO A 93 -19.57 -7.50 -5.98
N PRO A 94 -20.30 -8.00 -7.00
CA PRO A 94 -20.05 -9.34 -7.55
C PRO A 94 -18.64 -9.55 -8.11
N THR A 95 -18.03 -8.53 -8.72
CA THR A 95 -16.69 -8.64 -9.33
C THR A 95 -15.60 -7.91 -8.55
N GLY A 96 -15.96 -7.03 -7.61
CA GLY A 96 -15.03 -6.16 -6.90
C GLY A 96 -14.54 -4.96 -7.73
N ALA A 97 -15.01 -4.79 -8.97
CA ALA A 97 -14.55 -3.71 -9.84
C ALA A 97 -14.99 -2.32 -9.36
N LEU A 98 -14.15 -1.32 -9.61
CA LEU A 98 -14.33 0.05 -9.13
C LEU A 98 -14.32 1.03 -10.27
N LEU A 99 -15.21 2.01 -10.23
CA LEU A 99 -15.10 3.23 -11.01
C LEU A 99 -14.60 4.33 -10.08
N LEU A 100 -13.45 4.90 -10.40
CA LEU A 100 -12.74 5.87 -9.57
C LEU A 100 -12.66 7.23 -10.27
N GLU A 101 -12.51 8.32 -9.50
CA GLU A 101 -12.12 9.61 -10.10
C GLU A 101 -10.79 9.45 -10.84
N ARG A 102 -10.68 10.09 -12.01
CA ARG A 102 -9.45 10.01 -12.79
C ARG A 102 -8.43 11.03 -12.26
N LEU A 103 -7.24 10.53 -11.93
CA LEU A 103 -6.07 11.33 -11.59
C LEU A 103 -5.07 11.34 -12.75
N ASP A 104 -4.03 12.18 -12.66
CA ASP A 104 -2.98 12.26 -13.68
C ASP A 104 -1.94 11.16 -13.48
N GLU A 105 -2.10 10.06 -14.21
CA GLU A 105 -1.20 8.91 -14.18
C GLU A 105 0.24 9.22 -14.62
N LYS A 106 0.46 10.34 -15.31
CA LYS A 106 1.80 10.75 -15.79
C LYS A 106 2.56 11.56 -14.76
N ARG A 107 1.90 12.01 -13.69
CA ARG A 107 2.52 12.74 -12.58
C ARG A 107 2.38 11.98 -11.26
N PRO A 108 3.06 10.83 -11.08
CA PRO A 108 3.17 10.20 -9.78
C PRO A 108 4.13 10.97 -8.88
N LEU A 109 3.90 10.92 -7.57
CA LEU A 109 4.74 11.58 -6.57
C LEU A 109 6.20 11.07 -6.61
N SER A 110 6.44 9.85 -7.12
CA SER A 110 7.79 9.31 -7.33
C SER A 110 8.65 10.19 -8.25
N GLY A 111 8.03 10.92 -9.19
CA GLY A 111 8.74 11.92 -10.01
C GLY A 111 9.27 13.08 -9.17
N LEU A 112 8.49 13.54 -8.18
CA LEU A 112 8.93 14.54 -7.22
C LEU A 112 9.97 13.96 -6.25
N ALA A 113 9.76 12.76 -5.71
CA ALA A 113 10.69 12.14 -4.75
C ALA A 113 12.12 11.98 -5.29
N ARG A 114 12.28 11.74 -6.60
CA ARG A 114 13.60 11.69 -7.25
C ARG A 114 14.30 13.04 -7.34
N ARG A 115 13.53 14.13 -7.41
CA ARG A 115 14.02 15.52 -7.50
C ARG A 115 14.23 16.12 -6.12
N ASP A 116 13.24 15.97 -5.24
CA ASP A 116 13.21 16.45 -3.86
C ASP A 116 12.49 15.45 -2.96
N ALA A 117 13.28 14.64 -2.26
CA ALA A 117 12.76 13.61 -1.37
C ALA A 117 12.09 14.21 -0.12
N ARG A 118 12.52 15.38 0.36
CA ARG A 118 11.95 15.97 1.59
C ARG A 118 10.54 16.47 1.33
N VAL A 119 10.33 17.17 0.20
CA VAL A 119 8.99 17.63 -0.18
C VAL A 119 8.06 16.44 -0.42
N ALA A 120 8.52 15.41 -1.13
CA ALA A 120 7.69 14.22 -1.37
C ALA A 120 7.31 13.47 -0.08
N VAL A 121 8.21 13.39 0.89
CA VAL A 121 7.94 12.78 2.21
C VAL A 121 6.98 13.64 3.02
N GLY A 122 7.08 14.97 2.94
CA GLY A 122 6.08 15.88 3.52
C GLY A 122 4.67 15.63 2.98
N VAL A 123 4.53 15.56 1.65
CA VAL A 123 3.24 15.24 0.99
C VAL A 123 2.68 13.91 1.45
N ILE A 124 3.50 12.84 1.51
CA ILE A 124 3.04 11.54 2.00
C ILE A 124 2.67 11.59 3.48
N GLY A 125 3.43 12.32 4.31
CA GLY A 125 3.13 12.49 5.73
C GLY A 125 1.76 13.12 5.95
N GLU A 126 1.45 14.20 5.21
CA GLU A 126 0.14 14.86 5.24
C GLU A 126 -1.00 13.92 4.79
N LEU A 127 -0.75 13.08 3.77
CA LEU A 127 -1.72 12.08 3.34
C LEU A 127 -1.94 11.02 4.42
N LEU A 128 -0.88 10.43 4.98
CA LEU A 128 -0.98 9.44 6.05
C LEU A 128 -1.75 10.00 7.25
N ALA A 129 -1.44 11.23 7.68
CA ALA A 129 -2.11 11.89 8.79
C ALA A 129 -3.64 11.97 8.57
N ARG A 130 -4.07 12.37 7.35
CA ARG A 130 -5.49 12.48 7.01
C ARG A 130 -6.18 11.12 6.89
N LEU A 131 -5.52 10.14 6.30
CA LEU A 131 -6.09 8.79 6.10
C LEU A 131 -6.24 8.08 7.46
N CYS A 132 -5.22 8.15 8.31
CA CYS A 132 -5.19 7.52 9.64
C CYS A 132 -6.05 8.23 10.68
N ALA A 133 -6.53 9.45 10.41
CA ALA A 133 -7.49 10.14 11.29
C ALA A 133 -8.88 9.50 11.26
N VAL A 134 -9.17 8.66 10.27
CA VAL A 134 -10.47 7.97 10.12
C VAL A 134 -10.43 6.63 10.85
N PRO A 135 -11.39 6.33 11.75
CA PRO A 135 -11.54 4.98 12.30
C PRO A 135 -11.87 3.97 11.22
N ALA A 136 -11.31 2.76 11.32
CA ALA A 136 -11.57 1.69 10.36
C ALA A 136 -13.05 1.26 10.42
N PRO A 137 -13.76 1.20 9.28
CA PRO A 137 -15.11 0.63 9.24
C PRO A 137 -15.09 -0.87 9.58
N GLU A 138 -16.22 -1.37 10.06
CA GLU A 138 -16.43 -2.80 10.32
C GLU A 138 -16.22 -3.63 9.05
N GLY A 139 -15.78 -4.88 9.22
CA GLY A 139 -15.55 -5.82 8.12
C GLY A 139 -14.16 -5.74 7.48
N LEU A 140 -13.31 -4.78 7.87
CA LEU A 140 -11.89 -4.79 7.51
C LEU A 140 -11.12 -5.76 8.41
N ARG A 141 -10.10 -6.41 7.83
CA ARG A 141 -9.15 -7.22 8.60
C ARG A 141 -8.38 -6.37 9.60
N GLY A 142 -8.04 -6.97 10.74
CA GLY A 142 -7.38 -6.27 11.85
C GLY A 142 -5.88 -6.56 11.92
N LEU A 143 -5.10 -5.54 12.27
CA LEU A 143 -3.66 -5.64 12.48
C LEU A 143 -3.29 -6.63 13.59
N GLY A 144 -4.15 -6.81 14.60
CA GLY A 144 -3.92 -7.77 15.68
C GLY A 144 -3.80 -9.22 15.20
N ALA A 145 -4.73 -9.66 14.34
CA ALA A 145 -4.68 -11.01 13.76
C ALA A 145 -3.46 -11.18 12.84
N ILE A 146 -3.12 -10.15 12.07
CA ILE A 146 -1.93 -10.14 11.20
C ILE A 146 -0.65 -10.23 12.05
N ALA A 147 -0.55 -9.47 13.14
CA ALA A 147 0.58 -9.48 14.06
C ALA A 147 0.74 -10.86 14.73
N ALA A 148 -0.35 -11.44 15.23
CA ALA A 148 -0.34 -12.78 15.81
C ALA A 148 0.17 -13.83 14.80
N GLY A 149 -0.39 -13.85 13.59
CA GLY A 149 0.03 -14.79 12.55
C GLY A 149 1.47 -14.56 12.05
N MET A 150 1.99 -13.33 12.13
CA MET A 150 3.42 -13.07 11.88
C MET A 150 4.28 -13.69 12.99
N LEU A 151 3.95 -13.46 14.27
CA LEU A 151 4.71 -13.97 15.42
C LEU A 151 4.76 -15.50 15.45
N GLU A 152 3.66 -16.18 15.11
CA GLU A 152 3.58 -17.64 15.02
C GLU A 152 4.53 -18.24 13.97
N ARG A 153 4.76 -17.53 12.86
CA ARG A 153 5.65 -17.99 11.76
C ARG A 153 7.13 -17.80 12.04
N VAL A 154 7.50 -16.95 13.01
CA VAL A 154 8.90 -16.58 13.30
C VAL A 154 9.80 -17.81 13.57
N PRO A 155 9.41 -18.81 14.39
CA PRO A 155 10.26 -19.96 14.65
C PRO A 155 10.62 -20.75 13.38
N GLY A 156 9.63 -20.99 12.52
CA GLY A 156 9.82 -21.69 11.25
C GLY A 156 10.70 -20.91 10.28
N ALA A 157 10.42 -19.62 10.11
CA ALA A 157 11.22 -18.74 9.26
C ALA A 157 12.68 -18.64 9.75
N ALA A 158 12.89 -18.51 11.06
CA ALA A 158 14.23 -18.45 11.63
C ALA A 158 15.04 -19.74 11.38
N ALA A 159 14.40 -20.91 11.38
CA ALA A 159 15.05 -22.19 11.09
C ALA A 159 15.53 -22.28 9.62
N GLY A 160 14.82 -21.62 8.68
CA GLY A 160 15.16 -21.61 7.26
C GLY A 160 16.31 -20.66 6.88
N LEU A 161 16.69 -19.71 7.75
CA LEU A 161 17.71 -18.70 7.46
C LEU A 161 19.14 -19.24 7.64
N ALA A 162 20.00 -18.95 6.66
CA ALA A 162 21.37 -19.45 6.60
C ALA A 162 22.30 -18.80 7.64
N SER A 163 22.09 -17.54 8.02
CA SER A 163 23.02 -16.79 8.87
C SER A 163 22.47 -16.50 10.27
N ALA A 164 23.34 -16.52 11.28
CA ALA A 164 22.97 -16.17 12.65
C ALA A 164 22.59 -14.68 12.80
N ALA A 165 23.18 -13.81 11.97
CA ALA A 165 22.87 -12.39 11.93
C ALA A 165 21.42 -12.16 11.45
N ASP A 166 21.02 -12.81 10.36
CA ASP A 166 19.65 -12.73 9.83
C ASP A 166 18.63 -13.25 10.84
N ARG A 167 18.91 -14.40 11.49
CA ARG A 167 18.06 -14.94 12.56
C ARG A 167 17.91 -13.99 13.74
N ARG A 168 18.97 -13.25 14.08
CA ARG A 168 18.94 -12.24 15.15
C ARG A 168 18.03 -11.08 14.76
N VAL A 169 18.23 -10.50 13.57
CA VAL A 169 17.40 -9.39 13.06
C VAL A 169 15.92 -9.78 13.02
N LEU A 170 15.59 -10.96 12.49
CA LEU A 170 14.22 -11.45 12.44
C LEU A 170 13.59 -11.51 13.84
N ARG A 171 14.32 -12.05 14.84
CA ARG A 171 13.84 -12.15 16.23
C ARG A 171 13.75 -10.81 16.92
N ASP A 172 14.66 -9.88 16.65
CA ASP A 172 14.59 -8.52 17.22
C ASP A 172 13.33 -7.79 16.71
N CYS A 173 13.03 -7.89 15.40
CA CYS A 173 11.80 -7.32 14.85
C CYS A 173 10.54 -7.99 15.44
N ALA A 174 10.58 -9.31 15.65
CA ALA A 174 9.48 -10.03 16.31
C ALA A 174 9.30 -9.62 17.78
N GLY A 175 10.39 -9.41 18.52
CA GLY A 175 10.34 -8.92 19.89
C GLY A 175 9.68 -7.54 19.97
N ALA A 176 10.12 -6.61 19.10
CA ALA A 176 9.53 -5.27 19.03
C ALA A 176 8.04 -5.31 18.67
N LEU A 177 7.63 -6.17 17.72
CA LEU A 177 6.22 -6.35 17.40
C LEU A 177 5.42 -6.90 18.59
N ALA A 178 5.98 -7.87 19.32
CA ALA A 178 5.30 -8.49 20.47
C ALA A 178 5.01 -7.49 21.61
N GLU A 179 5.85 -6.45 21.77
CA GLU A 179 5.64 -5.38 22.75
C GLU A 179 4.36 -4.56 22.49
N VAL A 180 3.94 -4.42 21.23
CA VAL A 180 2.80 -3.57 20.82
C VAL A 180 1.60 -4.37 20.32
N ALA A 181 1.75 -5.67 20.06
CA ALA A 181 0.71 -6.50 19.45
C ALA A 181 -0.61 -6.57 20.24
N GLY A 182 -0.56 -6.37 21.56
CA GLY A 182 -1.74 -6.36 22.43
C GLY A 182 -2.68 -5.17 22.21
N GLU A 183 -2.19 -4.10 21.59
CA GLU A 183 -2.96 -2.89 21.29
C GLU A 183 -2.85 -2.59 19.80
N PRO A 184 -3.52 -3.33 18.90
CA PRO A 184 -3.29 -3.19 17.46
C PRO A 184 -3.79 -1.88 16.85
N GLY A 185 -4.54 -1.05 17.59
CA GLY A 185 -5.17 0.17 17.08
C GLY A 185 -6.44 -0.09 16.25
N ASP A 186 -7.14 0.99 15.90
CA ASP A 186 -8.45 0.97 15.23
C ASP A 186 -8.52 1.94 14.03
N ARG A 187 -7.38 2.50 13.61
CA ARG A 187 -7.33 3.49 12.52
C ARG A 187 -7.40 2.81 11.17
N LEU A 188 -8.01 3.48 10.20
CA LEU A 188 -8.07 3.03 8.83
C LEU A 188 -6.71 3.24 8.16
N LEU A 189 -6.02 2.14 7.89
CA LEU A 189 -4.73 2.15 7.22
C LEU A 189 -4.88 1.89 5.71
N HIS A 190 -4.06 2.55 4.90
CA HIS A 190 -3.79 2.28 3.49
C HIS A 190 -2.89 1.06 3.28
N TRP A 191 -1.94 0.80 4.19
CA TRP A 191 -0.96 -0.31 4.23
C TRP A 191 0.12 -0.33 3.14
N ASP A 192 -0.18 0.20 1.96
CA ASP A 192 0.71 0.23 0.79
C ASP A 192 0.94 1.64 0.23
N LEU A 193 0.95 2.66 1.10
CA LEU A 193 1.15 4.04 0.64
C LEU A 193 2.64 4.33 0.43
N HIS A 194 3.03 4.47 -0.84
CA HIS A 194 4.35 4.88 -1.27
C HIS A 194 4.24 5.88 -2.44
N PHE A 195 5.34 6.50 -2.88
CA PHE A 195 5.30 7.59 -3.88
C PHE A 195 4.70 7.21 -5.26
N GLY A 196 4.54 5.92 -5.53
CA GLY A 196 3.91 5.42 -6.77
C GLY A 196 2.38 5.32 -6.66
N ASN A 197 1.87 5.23 -5.43
CA ASN A 197 0.44 5.18 -5.11
C ASN A 197 -0.10 6.56 -4.70
N VAL A 198 0.60 7.62 -5.11
CA VAL A 198 0.15 9.00 -4.98
C VAL A 198 0.27 9.67 -6.34
N LEU A 199 -0.85 10.16 -6.87
CA LEU A 199 -0.94 10.80 -8.17
C LEU A 199 -1.40 12.24 -8.04
N ALA A 200 -1.01 13.08 -9.00
CA ALA A 200 -1.52 14.44 -9.05
C ALA A 200 -3.00 14.46 -9.43
N GLY A 201 -3.79 15.31 -8.77
CA GLY A 201 -5.21 15.52 -9.04
C GLY A 201 -5.54 16.97 -9.34
N GLU A 202 -6.76 17.21 -9.82
CA GLU A 202 -7.29 18.58 -9.98
C GLU A 202 -7.95 19.07 -8.69
N ARG A 203 -8.65 18.17 -7.99
CA ARG A 203 -9.34 18.47 -6.74
C ARG A 203 -8.38 18.80 -5.59
N GLU A 204 -7.28 18.06 -5.53
CA GLU A 204 -6.18 18.28 -4.61
C GLU A 204 -4.87 17.99 -5.35
N PRO A 205 -3.75 18.68 -5.01
CA PRO A 205 -2.48 18.51 -5.72
C PRO A 205 -1.97 17.07 -5.75
N TRP A 206 -2.28 16.28 -4.71
CA TRP A 206 -1.83 14.91 -4.53
C TRP A 206 -2.90 14.09 -3.82
N LEU A 207 -3.21 12.89 -4.34
CA LEU A 207 -4.20 11.99 -3.79
C LEU A 207 -3.68 10.55 -3.78
N ALA A 208 -4.00 9.80 -2.72
CA ALA A 208 -3.65 8.39 -2.59
C ALA A 208 -4.57 7.51 -3.44
N ILE A 209 -4.02 6.43 -3.99
CA ILE A 209 -4.72 5.41 -4.77
C ILE A 209 -4.33 4.01 -4.30
N ASP A 210 -5.14 3.02 -4.67
CA ASP A 210 -4.80 1.60 -4.54
C ASP A 210 -4.51 1.14 -3.09
N PRO A 211 -5.42 1.44 -2.13
CA PRO A 211 -5.26 0.99 -0.76
C PRO A 211 -5.43 -0.52 -0.63
N LYS A 212 -4.73 -1.10 0.35
CA LYS A 212 -4.96 -2.46 0.84
C LYS A 212 -5.40 -2.40 2.30
N PRO A 213 -6.66 -2.03 2.55
CA PRO A 213 -7.01 -1.45 3.84
C PRO A 213 -7.08 -2.48 4.96
N LEU A 214 -6.74 -2.03 6.16
CA LEU A 214 -6.90 -2.78 7.41
C LEU A 214 -7.13 -1.83 8.59
N ALA A 215 -7.69 -2.35 9.67
CA ALA A 215 -7.82 -1.65 10.94
C ALA A 215 -6.53 -1.82 11.76
N GLY A 216 -5.88 -0.73 12.17
CA GLY A 216 -4.66 -0.86 12.96
C GLY A 216 -4.01 0.44 13.42
N ASP A 217 -2.75 0.32 13.81
CA ASP A 217 -1.93 1.40 14.33
C ASP A 217 -1.19 2.15 13.20
N PRO A 218 -1.23 3.50 13.17
CA PRO A 218 -0.54 4.30 12.16
C PRO A 218 0.97 4.05 12.06
N GLY A 219 1.62 3.57 13.12
CA GLY A 219 3.04 3.20 13.09
C GLY A 219 3.37 2.10 12.07
N PHE A 220 2.39 1.29 11.67
CA PHE A 220 2.57 0.22 10.69
C PHE A 220 2.60 0.73 9.23
N GLU A 221 2.17 1.97 8.99
CA GLU A 221 2.10 2.63 7.68
C GLU A 221 3.43 3.16 7.16
N LEU A 222 4.41 3.31 8.06
CA LEU A 222 5.57 4.14 7.74
C LEU A 222 6.50 3.44 6.72
N LEU A 223 6.68 2.12 6.85
CA LEU A 223 7.72 1.40 6.12
C LEU A 223 7.64 1.55 4.59
N PRO A 224 6.47 1.38 3.91
CA PRO A 224 6.39 1.53 2.45
C PRO A 224 7.00 2.85 1.94
N SER A 225 6.83 3.95 2.68
CA SER A 225 7.38 5.26 2.34
C SER A 225 8.85 5.45 2.74
N LEU A 226 9.33 4.71 3.74
CA LEU A 226 10.76 4.66 4.08
C LEU A 226 11.58 3.93 3.01
N VAL A 227 11.02 2.88 2.41
CA VAL A 227 11.73 1.96 1.52
C VAL A 227 11.50 2.21 0.02
N ASN A 228 10.60 3.13 -0.34
CA ASN A 228 10.43 3.60 -1.72
C ASN A 228 11.44 4.70 -2.06
N GLU A 229 12.05 4.62 -3.25
CA GLU A 229 13.21 5.46 -3.62
C GLU A 229 14.29 5.44 -2.50
N TYR A 230 14.62 4.21 -2.07
CA TYR A 230 15.41 3.93 -0.86
C TYR A 230 16.81 4.52 -0.92
N ARG A 231 17.18 5.20 0.16
CA ARG A 231 18.55 5.61 0.48
C ARG A 231 18.74 5.44 1.98
N GLU A 232 19.74 4.67 2.39
CA GLU A 232 19.97 4.35 3.80
C GLU A 232 20.07 5.62 4.67
N ARG A 233 20.79 6.63 4.19
CA ARG A 233 20.94 7.94 4.87
C ARG A 233 19.61 8.67 5.11
N ASP A 234 18.56 8.31 4.38
CA ASP A 234 17.27 8.98 4.47
C ASP A 234 16.33 8.35 5.51
N VAL A 235 16.57 7.10 5.90
CA VAL A 235 15.62 6.31 6.71
C VAL A 235 15.27 7.00 8.02
N ARG A 236 16.27 7.51 8.76
CA ARG A 236 16.03 8.13 10.08
C ARG A 236 15.19 9.39 9.99
N TRP A 237 15.59 10.35 9.15
CA TRP A 237 14.84 11.60 9.05
C TRP A 237 13.45 11.40 8.43
N ARG A 238 13.29 10.42 7.52
CA ARG A 238 11.96 10.05 7.00
C ARG A 238 11.09 9.44 8.10
N PHE A 239 11.64 8.53 8.91
CA PHE A 239 10.93 7.94 10.03
C PHE A 239 10.48 9.01 11.04
N ASP A 240 11.37 9.94 11.38
CA ASP A 240 11.07 11.05 12.30
C ASP A 240 9.92 11.92 11.77
N LEU A 241 10.03 12.38 10.52
CA LEU A 241 9.03 13.23 9.88
C LEU A 241 7.67 12.53 9.77
N LEU A 242 7.65 11.27 9.33
CA LEU A 242 6.39 10.55 9.15
C LEU A 242 5.74 10.20 10.50
N THR A 243 6.53 9.88 11.52
CA THR A 243 6.05 9.63 12.89
C THR A 243 5.40 10.89 13.46
N GLU A 244 6.04 12.06 13.28
CA GLU A 244 5.49 13.36 13.66
C GLU A 244 4.19 13.66 12.91
N ALA A 245 4.17 13.43 11.59
CA ALA A 245 3.00 13.72 10.75
C ALA A 245 1.76 12.94 11.18
N VAL A 246 1.90 11.65 11.54
CA VAL A 246 0.77 10.84 12.01
C VAL A 246 0.49 11.00 13.51
N GLY A 247 1.26 11.81 14.23
CA GLY A 247 1.11 12.06 15.66
C GLY A 247 1.30 10.81 16.53
N ALA A 248 2.12 9.86 16.10
CA ALA A 248 2.35 8.61 16.83
C ALA A 248 3.41 8.77 17.91
N ASP A 249 3.27 8.01 19.00
CA ASP A 249 4.38 7.80 19.94
C ASP A 249 5.57 7.16 19.18
N ARG A 250 6.77 7.70 19.42
CA ARG A 250 7.95 7.32 18.65
C ARG A 250 8.37 5.88 18.86
N GLU A 251 8.35 5.40 20.09
CA GLU A 251 8.80 4.05 20.43
C GLU A 251 7.80 3.02 19.87
N ARG A 252 6.52 3.34 19.98
CA ARG A 252 5.43 2.57 19.40
C ARG A 252 5.47 2.54 17.86
N ALA A 253 5.68 3.69 17.22
CA ALA A 253 5.84 3.79 15.77
C ALA A 253 7.04 2.96 15.28
N ARG A 254 8.14 2.96 16.05
CA ARG A 254 9.31 2.14 15.77
C ARG A 254 8.95 0.65 15.83
N ALA A 255 8.28 0.21 16.89
CA ALA A 255 7.88 -1.18 17.07
C ALA A 255 6.99 -1.68 15.94
N TRP A 256 5.96 -0.92 15.56
CA TRP A 256 5.11 -1.26 14.41
C TRP A 256 5.85 -1.23 13.07
N THR A 257 6.76 -0.27 12.87
CA THR A 257 7.60 -0.22 11.66
C THR A 257 8.51 -1.46 11.58
N LEU A 258 9.09 -1.91 12.70
CA LEU A 258 9.85 -3.17 12.78
C LEU A 258 8.96 -4.39 12.53
N GLY A 259 7.70 -4.36 12.96
CA GLY A 259 6.68 -5.35 12.58
C GLY A 259 6.44 -5.41 11.07
N ARG A 260 6.42 -4.26 10.38
CA ARG A 260 6.30 -4.21 8.92
C ARG A 260 7.57 -4.70 8.23
N VAL A 261 8.76 -4.49 8.83
CA VAL A 261 10.01 -5.10 8.37
C VAL A 261 9.95 -6.62 8.50
N LEU A 262 9.46 -7.11 9.65
CA LEU A 262 9.23 -8.54 9.88
C LEU A 262 8.32 -9.13 8.80
N GLN A 263 7.22 -8.44 8.46
CA GLN A 263 6.30 -8.89 7.42
C GLN A 263 6.98 -9.14 6.07
N ASN A 264 7.75 -8.16 5.60
CA ASN A 264 8.49 -8.30 4.34
C ASN A 264 9.53 -9.44 4.41
N CYS A 265 10.21 -9.58 5.54
CA CYS A 265 11.17 -10.66 5.76
C CYS A 265 10.51 -12.04 5.74
N LEU A 266 9.35 -12.21 6.36
CA LEU A 266 8.61 -13.47 6.37
C LEU A 266 8.17 -13.87 4.96
N TRP A 267 7.63 -12.92 4.18
CA TRP A 267 7.25 -13.16 2.79
C TRP A 267 8.43 -13.67 1.94
N GLU A 268 9.60 -13.06 2.05
CA GLU A 268 10.77 -13.48 1.27
C GLU A 268 11.23 -14.89 1.66
N VAL A 269 11.13 -15.26 2.94
CA VAL A 269 11.43 -16.62 3.43
C VAL A 269 10.40 -17.63 2.93
N GLU A 270 9.11 -17.26 2.86
CA GLU A 270 8.04 -18.09 2.30
C GLU A 270 8.25 -18.36 0.80
N GLU A 271 8.79 -17.38 0.06
CA GLU A 271 9.25 -17.53 -1.33
C GLU A 271 10.58 -18.32 -1.47
N GLY A 272 11.10 -18.86 -0.36
CA GLY A 272 12.28 -19.74 -0.34
C GLY A 272 13.61 -19.04 -0.13
N CYS A 273 13.63 -17.73 0.17
CA CYS A 273 14.88 -17.03 0.44
C CYS A 273 15.51 -17.48 1.76
N ARG A 274 16.81 -17.81 1.72
CA ARG A 274 17.60 -18.21 2.92
C ARG A 274 18.36 -17.05 3.56
N ARG A 275 18.21 -15.84 3.05
CA ARG A 275 18.79 -14.61 3.60
C ARG A 275 17.73 -13.52 3.62
N LEU A 276 17.81 -12.65 4.62
CA LEU A 276 16.92 -11.49 4.67
C LEU A 276 17.32 -10.45 3.62
N PRO A 277 16.36 -9.68 3.10
CA PRO A 277 16.66 -8.59 2.20
C PRO A 277 17.57 -7.55 2.86
N ARG A 278 18.62 -7.12 2.15
CA ARG A 278 19.62 -6.17 2.69
C ARG A 278 19.01 -4.86 3.17
N ARG A 279 18.01 -4.37 2.45
CA ARG A 279 17.32 -3.10 2.76
C ARG A 279 16.55 -3.20 4.08
N GLU A 280 15.79 -4.27 4.27
CA GLU A 280 15.04 -4.58 5.48
C GLU A 280 15.98 -4.72 6.69
N VAL A 281 17.11 -5.41 6.52
CA VAL A 281 18.16 -5.51 7.54
C VAL A 281 18.74 -4.14 7.90
N ALA A 282 19.03 -3.29 6.91
CA ALA A 282 19.56 -1.95 7.15
C ALA A 282 18.54 -1.05 7.87
N VAL A 283 17.26 -1.07 7.48
CA VAL A 283 16.20 -0.33 8.18
C VAL A 283 16.07 -0.81 9.62
N ALA A 284 16.01 -2.12 9.85
CA ALA A 284 15.95 -2.68 11.20
C ALA A 284 17.15 -2.25 12.04
N GLY A 285 18.37 -2.33 11.50
CA GLY A 285 19.59 -1.89 12.20
C GLY A 285 19.52 -0.42 12.62
N LEU A 286 19.13 0.47 11.70
CA LEU A 286 19.00 1.90 11.97
C LEU A 286 17.98 2.23 13.04
N LEU A 287 16.83 1.53 13.05
CA LEU A 287 15.75 1.74 14.01
C LEU A 287 16.05 1.10 15.38
N LEU A 288 16.74 -0.05 15.42
CA LEU A 288 17.20 -0.69 16.66
C LEU A 288 18.42 0.02 17.28
N GLY A 289 18.92 1.10 16.68
CA GLY A 289 20.09 1.84 17.17
C GLY A 289 21.42 1.11 17.00
N ARG A 290 21.48 0.07 16.15
CA ARG A 290 22.70 -0.70 15.88
C ARG A 290 23.43 -0.09 14.67
N ARG A 291 24.73 0.13 14.79
CA ARG A 291 25.62 0.47 13.67
C ARG A 291 26.31 -0.79 13.17
#